data_AF-A0A521YKQ6-F1
#
_entry.id   AF-A0A521YKQ6-F1
#
_cell.length_a   1.000
_cell.length_b   1.000
_cell.length_c   1.000
_cell.angle_alpha   90.00
_cell.angle_beta   90.00
_cell.angle_gamma   90.00
#
_symmetry.space_group_name_H-M   'P 1'
#
loop_
_entity.id
_entity.type
_entity.pdbx_description
1 polymer ?
#
loop_
_entity_poly.entity_id
_entity_poly.type
_entity_poly.pdbx_seq_one_letter_code
_entity_poly.pdbx_strand_id
1 'polypeptide(L)'
;MLESERAGAKALVVFMDDFARNDPHWKVLRRIHEDEAHNCALIGKLIEKRGAPYSHATGEFYAKAVAAKGRRERVELLAKGLRWAVRKFEAELPKLDAEEQKVFALMRDSHLRSIAACESLLRSLPG
;
A
#
# COMPACT_ATOMS: atom_id res chain seq x y z
N MET A 1 5.10 9.03 -4.03
CA MET A 1 3.89 8.17 -4.11
C MET A 1 4.17 6.90 -4.89
N LEU A 2 4.57 6.93 -6.18
CA LEU A 2 4.85 5.71 -6.98
C LEU A 2 5.73 4.68 -6.25
N GLU A 3 6.89 5.10 -5.76
CA GLU A 3 7.84 4.23 -5.08
C GLU A 3 7.32 3.69 -3.74
N SER A 4 6.36 4.38 -3.13
CA SER A 4 5.69 3.97 -1.89
C SER A 4 4.68 2.86 -2.17
N GLU A 5 3.82 3.00 -3.18
CA GLU A 5 2.90 1.94 -3.62
C GLU A 5 3.67 0.67 -4.00
N ARG A 6 4.77 0.85 -4.75
CA ARG A 6 5.64 -0.27 -5.13
C ARG A 6 6.28 -0.95 -3.91
N ALA A 7 6.70 -0.15 -2.93
CA ALA A 7 7.26 -0.68 -1.70
C ALA A 7 6.21 -1.48 -0.92
N GLY A 8 4.96 -0.99 -0.83
CA GLY A 8 3.83 -1.68 -0.22
C GLY A 8 3.53 -3.02 -0.89
N ALA A 9 3.35 -3.00 -2.22
CA ALA A 9 3.10 -4.20 -3.01
C ALA A 9 4.21 -5.25 -2.82
N LYS A 10 5.50 -4.86 -2.90
CA LYS A 10 6.61 -5.80 -2.70
C LYS A 10 6.72 -6.31 -1.25
N ALA A 11 6.48 -5.46 -0.25
CA ALA A 11 6.49 -5.87 1.15
C ALA A 11 5.42 -6.92 1.46
N LEU A 12 4.22 -6.74 0.90
CA LEU A 12 3.11 -7.68 1.10
C LEU A 12 3.39 -9.08 0.56
N VAL A 13 4.22 -9.22 -0.48
CA VAL A 13 4.68 -10.55 -0.94
C VAL A 13 5.43 -11.27 0.18
N VAL A 14 6.34 -10.57 0.86
CA VAL A 14 7.09 -11.13 2.00
C VAL A 14 6.18 -11.41 3.19
N PHE A 15 5.19 -10.55 3.45
CA PHE A 15 4.30 -10.72 4.60
C PHE A 15 3.39 -11.92 4.44
N MET A 16 2.96 -12.21 3.21
CA MET A 16 2.16 -13.37 2.89
C MET A 16 2.87 -14.69 3.17
N ASP A 17 4.21 -14.73 3.16
CA ASP A 17 4.99 -15.95 3.46
C ASP A 17 4.88 -16.38 4.93
N ASP A 18 4.46 -15.48 5.83
CA ASP A 18 4.22 -15.83 7.23
C ASP A 18 2.91 -16.60 7.44
N PHE A 19 2.05 -16.68 6.42
CA PHE A 19 0.71 -17.25 6.50
C PHE A 19 0.57 -18.48 5.60
N ALA A 20 -0.29 -19.40 5.98
CA ALA A 20 -0.58 -20.56 5.14
C ALA A 20 -1.26 -20.09 3.84
N ARG A 21 -0.79 -20.58 2.71
CA ARG A 21 -1.33 -20.19 1.40
C ARG A 21 -2.84 -20.41 1.37
N ASN A 22 -3.58 -19.36 0.98
CA ASN A 22 -5.06 -19.32 0.90
C ASN A 22 -5.81 -19.35 2.24
N ASP A 23 -5.13 -19.28 3.38
CA ASP A 23 -5.82 -19.04 4.65
C ASP A 23 -6.49 -17.65 4.67
N PRO A 24 -7.44 -17.39 5.59
CA PRO A 24 -8.17 -16.12 5.64
C PRO A 24 -7.27 -14.88 5.76
N HIS A 25 -6.20 -14.92 6.57
CA HIS A 25 -5.27 -13.82 6.72
C HIS A 25 -4.42 -13.61 5.46
N TRP A 26 -3.96 -14.72 4.85
CA TRP A 26 -3.26 -14.68 3.57
C TRP A 26 -4.10 -13.99 2.49
N LYS A 27 -5.39 -14.32 2.39
CA LYS A 27 -6.31 -13.73 1.40
C LYS A 27 -6.52 -12.24 1.62
N VAL A 28 -6.58 -11.79 2.87
CA VAL A 28 -6.64 -10.35 3.20
C VAL A 28 -5.38 -9.63 2.72
N LEU A 29 -4.20 -10.14 3.04
CA LEU A 29 -2.94 -9.54 2.58
C LEU A 29 -2.80 -9.57 1.06
N ARG A 30 -3.28 -10.64 0.42
CA ARG A 30 -3.30 -10.73 -1.04
C ARG A 30 -4.17 -9.66 -1.67
N ARG A 31 -5.34 -9.39 -1.10
CA ARG A 31 -6.22 -8.33 -1.59
C ARG A 31 -5.57 -6.96 -1.47
N ILE A 32 -4.94 -6.66 -0.34
CA ILE A 32 -4.20 -5.41 -0.14
C ILE A 32 -3.07 -5.29 -1.16
N HIS A 33 -2.32 -6.38 -1.41
CA HIS A 33 -1.26 -6.39 -2.41
C HIS A 33 -1.78 -5.99 -3.80
N GLU A 34 -2.93 -6.52 -4.20
CA GLU A 34 -3.54 -6.23 -5.51
C GLU A 34 -3.95 -4.76 -5.62
N ASP A 35 -4.51 -4.21 -4.55
CA ASP A 35 -4.84 -2.80 -4.44
C ASP A 35 -3.58 -1.91 -4.57
N GLU A 36 -2.49 -2.21 -3.83
CA GLU A 36 -1.21 -1.49 -3.93
C GLU A 36 -0.56 -1.59 -5.32
N ALA A 37 -0.58 -2.78 -5.92
CA ALA A 37 -0.04 -2.99 -7.27
C ALA A 37 -0.85 -2.22 -8.32
N HIS A 38 -2.18 -2.20 -8.18
CA HIS A 38 -3.06 -1.42 -9.05
C HIS A 38 -2.80 0.09 -8.91
N ASN A 39 -2.69 0.58 -7.68
CA ASN A 39 -2.36 1.97 -7.36
C ASN A 39 -1.01 2.40 -7.95
N CYS A 40 0.02 1.53 -7.85
CA CYS A 40 1.31 1.75 -8.49
C CYS A 40 1.17 1.92 -10.03
N ALA A 41 0.30 1.13 -10.68
CA ALA A 41 0.04 1.25 -12.10
C ALA A 41 -0.72 2.54 -12.46
N LEU A 42 -1.68 2.96 -11.63
CA LEU A 42 -2.42 4.22 -11.83
C LEU A 42 -1.50 5.44 -11.77
N ILE A 43 -0.65 5.54 -10.75
CA ILE A 43 0.34 6.62 -10.66
C ILE A 43 1.31 6.57 -11.85
N GLY A 44 1.73 5.37 -12.24
CA GLY A 44 2.59 5.18 -13.40
C GLY A 44 2.06 5.85 -14.65
N LYS A 45 0.78 5.59 -14.97
CA LYS A 45 0.10 6.18 -16.12
C LYS A 45 0.02 7.71 -16.03
N LEU A 46 -0.21 8.27 -14.83
CA LEU A 46 -0.23 9.72 -14.64
C LEU A 46 1.16 10.34 -14.88
N ILE A 47 2.23 9.70 -14.42
CA ILE A 47 3.62 10.14 -14.63
C ILE A 47 3.97 10.11 -16.11
N GLU A 48 3.66 9.00 -16.79
CA GLU A 48 3.87 8.84 -18.24
C GLU A 48 3.14 9.92 -19.04
N LYS A 49 1.88 10.19 -18.70
CA LYS A 49 1.08 11.25 -19.34
C LYS A 49 1.69 12.64 -19.18
N ARG A 50 2.39 12.90 -18.08
CA ARG A 50 3.11 14.16 -17.82
C ARG A 50 4.48 14.24 -18.49
N GLY A 51 4.92 13.18 -19.18
CA GLY A 51 6.27 13.10 -19.75
C GLY A 51 7.38 13.08 -18.68
N ALA A 52 7.03 12.76 -17.43
CA ALA A 52 7.98 12.66 -16.34
C ALA A 52 8.64 11.26 -16.31
N PRO A 53 9.88 11.14 -15.82
CA PRO A 53 10.56 9.84 -15.76
C PRO A 53 9.86 8.89 -14.78
N TYR A 54 9.59 7.68 -15.24
CA TYR A 54 9.06 6.59 -14.41
C TYR A 54 10.18 5.99 -13.56
N SER A 55 10.02 6.00 -12.24
CA SER A 55 10.97 5.32 -11.33
C SER A 55 10.57 3.86 -11.11
N HIS A 56 11.56 2.95 -11.16
CA HIS A 56 11.41 1.53 -10.80
C HIS A 56 11.84 1.22 -9.35
N ALA A 57 12.31 2.23 -8.60
CA ALA A 57 12.80 2.05 -7.24
C ALA A 57 11.68 1.77 -6.22
N THR A 58 12.06 1.27 -5.05
CA THR A 58 11.20 1.25 -3.87
C THR A 58 11.62 2.36 -2.91
N GLY A 59 10.67 2.99 -2.25
CA GLY A 59 10.97 3.93 -1.17
C GLY A 59 11.50 3.23 0.09
N GLU A 60 11.93 4.02 1.08
CA GLU A 60 12.50 3.52 2.35
C GLU A 60 11.60 2.55 3.11
N PHE A 61 10.28 2.59 2.88
CA PHE A 61 9.33 1.70 3.52
C PHE A 61 9.67 0.23 3.27
N TYR A 62 10.12 -0.14 2.07
CA TYR A 62 10.38 -1.54 1.74
C TYR A 62 11.46 -2.16 2.65
N ALA A 63 12.58 -1.46 2.84
CA ALA A 63 13.67 -1.92 3.70
C ALA A 63 13.20 -2.09 5.17
N LYS A 64 12.42 -1.13 5.68
CA LYS A 64 11.83 -1.20 7.03
C LYS A 64 10.84 -2.37 7.14
N ALA A 65 10.01 -2.56 6.13
CA ALA A 65 8.99 -3.61 6.09
C ALA A 65 9.60 -5.01 6.12
N VAL A 66 10.60 -5.29 5.29
CA VAL A 66 11.24 -6.61 5.25
C VAL A 66 12.09 -6.91 6.48
N ALA A 67 12.55 -5.88 7.19
CA ALA A 67 13.30 -6.04 8.45
C ALA A 67 12.39 -6.36 9.66
N ALA A 68 11.10 -6.01 9.60
CA ALA A 68 10.14 -6.31 10.66
C ALA A 68 9.95 -7.82 10.85
N LYS A 69 9.84 -8.26 12.11
CA LYS A 69 9.83 -9.69 12.49
C LYS A 69 8.45 -10.12 12.97
N GLY A 70 7.93 -11.15 12.31
CA GLY A 70 6.67 -11.78 12.69
C GLY A 70 5.44 -11.03 12.18
N ARG A 71 4.32 -11.75 12.21
CA ARG A 71 3.05 -11.36 11.57
C ARG A 71 2.52 -10.02 12.08
N ARG A 72 2.50 -9.84 13.41
CA ARG A 72 1.88 -8.67 14.04
C ARG A 72 2.65 -7.38 13.73
N GLU A 73 3.96 -7.36 13.95
CA GLU A 73 4.80 -6.19 13.68
C GLU A 73 4.73 -5.75 12.21
N ARG A 74 4.77 -6.72 11.28
CA ARG A 74 4.65 -6.47 9.84
C ARG A 74 3.33 -5.80 9.47
N VAL A 75 2.21 -6.31 10.00
CA VAL A 75 0.87 -5.76 9.71
C VAL A 75 0.67 -4.39 10.37
N GLU A 76 1.20 -4.17 11.58
CA GLU A 76 1.21 -2.85 12.22
C GLU A 76 1.97 -1.81 11.41
N LEU A 77 3.15 -2.21 10.90
CA LEU A 77 3.98 -1.37 10.06
C LEU A 77 3.30 -1.06 8.72
N LEU A 78 2.62 -2.04 8.11
CA LEU A 78 1.79 -1.82 6.92
C LEU A 78 0.68 -0.80 7.19
N ALA A 79 -0.12 -0.99 8.25
CA ALA A 79 -1.20 -0.07 8.59
C ALA A 79 -0.69 1.35 8.84
N LYS A 80 0.49 1.49 9.47
CA LYS A 80 1.15 2.79 9.66
C LYS A 80 1.58 3.42 8.33
N GLY A 81 2.15 2.63 7.42
CA GLY A 81 2.51 3.08 6.06
C GLY A 81 1.29 3.56 5.27
N LEU A 82 0.20 2.78 5.28
CA LEU A 82 -1.04 3.13 4.61
C LEU A 82 -1.65 4.43 5.15
N ARG A 83 -1.68 4.61 6.48
CA ARG A 83 -2.15 5.87 7.10
C ARG A 83 -1.30 7.07 6.70
N TRP A 84 0.02 6.90 6.59
CA TRP A 84 0.89 7.95 6.09
C TRP A 84 0.57 8.28 4.63
N ALA A 85 0.34 7.28 3.79
CA ALA A 85 -0.01 7.47 2.38
C ALA A 85 -1.36 8.20 2.22
N VAL A 86 -2.39 7.84 2.99
CA VAL A 86 -3.67 8.57 3.04
C VAL A 86 -3.45 10.05 3.30
N ARG A 87 -2.67 10.40 4.34
CA ARG A 87 -2.36 11.80 4.66
C ARG A 87 -1.62 12.52 3.54
N LYS A 88 -0.78 11.80 2.78
CA LYS A 88 -0.09 12.35 1.60
C LYS A 88 -1.04 12.58 0.44
N PHE A 89 -1.94 11.65 0.15
CA PHE A 89 -2.97 11.87 -0.87
C PHE A 89 -3.86 13.07 -0.52
N GLU A 90 -4.33 13.17 0.71
CA GLU A 90 -5.17 14.28 1.18
C GLU A 90 -4.47 15.64 1.06
N ALA A 91 -3.17 15.70 1.36
CA ALA A 91 -2.39 16.94 1.25
C ALA A 91 -2.12 17.35 -0.20
N GLU A 92 -2.05 16.40 -1.14
CA GLU A 92 -1.79 16.69 -2.56
C GLU A 92 -3.07 16.94 -3.35
N LEU A 93 -4.20 16.33 -2.98
CA LEU A 93 -5.49 16.45 -3.68
C LEU A 93 -5.85 17.89 -4.13
N PRO A 94 -5.73 18.94 -3.28
CA PRO A 94 -6.11 20.30 -3.67
C PRO A 94 -5.25 20.92 -4.78
N LYS A 95 -4.07 20.36 -5.07
CA LYS A 95 -3.09 20.91 -6.03
C LYS A 95 -3.16 20.23 -7.40
N LEU A 96 -3.92 19.14 -7.50
CA LEU A 96 -3.99 18.29 -8.67
C LEU A 96 -5.09 18.75 -9.62
N ASP A 97 -4.99 18.38 -10.89
CA ASP A 97 -6.07 18.60 -11.85
C ASP A 97 -7.26 17.66 -11.61
N ALA A 98 -8.37 17.87 -12.32
CA ALA A 98 -9.61 17.11 -12.08
C ALA A 98 -9.50 15.60 -12.36
N GLU A 99 -8.60 15.18 -13.26
CA GLU A 99 -8.39 13.76 -13.57
C GLU A 99 -7.54 13.11 -12.49
N GLU A 100 -6.47 13.77 -12.10
CA GLU A 100 -5.59 13.32 -11.02
C GLU A 100 -6.28 13.27 -9.68
N GLN A 101 -7.13 14.26 -9.38
CA GLN A 101 -7.94 14.25 -8.16
C GLN A 101 -8.81 13.00 -8.07
N LYS A 102 -9.43 12.58 -9.18
CA LYS A 102 -10.24 11.36 -9.22
C LYS A 102 -9.39 10.12 -8.92
N VAL A 103 -8.21 10.02 -9.55
CA VAL A 103 -7.29 8.91 -9.32
C VAL A 103 -6.82 8.88 -7.86
N PHE A 104 -6.37 10.01 -7.32
CA PHE A 104 -5.88 10.11 -5.95
C PHE A 104 -6.97 9.84 -4.91
N ALA A 105 -8.22 10.25 -5.17
CA ALA A 105 -9.36 9.93 -4.32
C ALA A 105 -9.64 8.41 -4.29
N LEU A 106 -9.64 7.74 -5.45
CA LEU A 106 -9.80 6.28 -5.53
C LEU A 106 -8.71 5.54 -4.76
N MET A 107 -7.46 5.99 -4.90
CA MET A 107 -6.31 5.42 -4.20
C MET A 107 -6.41 5.63 -2.69
N ARG A 108 -6.75 6.84 -2.22
CA ARG A 108 -7.02 7.13 -0.81
C ARG A 108 -8.08 6.20 -0.24
N ASP A 109 -9.18 6.00 -0.96
CA ASP A 109 -10.29 5.16 -0.48
C ASP A 109 -9.90 3.67 -0.44
N SER A 110 -9.07 3.19 -1.38
CA SER A 110 -8.47 1.85 -1.33
C SER A 110 -7.57 1.67 -0.11
N HIS A 111 -6.75 2.68 0.21
CA HIS A 111 -5.90 2.64 1.41
C HIS A 111 -6.73 2.61 2.70
N LEU A 112 -7.81 3.38 2.78
CA LEU A 112 -8.72 3.38 3.94
C LEU A 112 -9.34 1.98 4.16
N ARG A 113 -9.76 1.30 3.09
CA ARG A 113 -10.23 -0.09 3.18
C ARG A 113 -9.12 -1.04 3.61
N SER A 114 -7.92 -0.88 3.08
CA SER A 114 -6.75 -1.70 3.44
C SER A 114 -6.34 -1.51 4.91
N ILE A 115 -6.43 -0.29 5.45
CA ILE A 115 -6.21 0.00 6.87
C ILE A 115 -7.23 -0.74 7.73
N ALA A 116 -8.52 -0.64 7.41
CA ALA A 116 -9.57 -1.35 8.14
C ALA A 116 -9.36 -2.87 8.11
N ALA A 117 -8.92 -3.41 6.97
CA ALA A 117 -8.59 -4.83 6.83
C ALA A 117 -7.37 -5.24 7.68
N CYS A 118 -6.32 -4.41 7.71
CA CYS A 118 -5.16 -4.63 8.59
C CYS A 118 -5.58 -4.63 10.07
N GLU A 119 -6.40 -3.67 10.48
CA GLU A 119 -6.88 -3.57 11.87
C GLU A 119 -7.74 -4.77 12.27
N SER A 120 -8.55 -5.29 11.34
CA SER A 120 -9.30 -6.53 11.55
C SER A 120 -8.37 -7.73 11.71
N LEU A 121 -7.36 -7.83 10.85
CA LEU A 121 -6.36 -8.90 10.90
C LEU A 121 -5.52 -8.85 12.18
N LEU A 122 -5.15 -7.65 12.65
CA LEU A 122 -4.42 -7.48 13.92
C LEU A 122 -5.22 -7.98 15.13
N ARG A 123 -6.54 -7.78 15.14
CA ARG A 123 -7.42 -8.29 16.20
C ARG A 123 -7.55 -9.82 16.21
N SER A 124 -7.33 -10.48 15.07
CA SER A 124 -7.42 -11.93 14.95
C SER A 124 -6.08 -12.65 15.12
N LEU A 125 -4.96 -11.92 15.12
CA LEU A 125 -3.64 -12.49 15.42
C LEU A 125 -3.48 -12.73 16.92
N PRO A 126 -2.84 -13.84 17.33
CA PRO A 126 -2.43 -14.01 18.72
C PRO A 126 -1.40 -12.93 19.12
N GLY A 127 -1.39 -12.59 20.42
CA GLY A 127 -0.52 -11.58 21.01
C GLY A 127 0.97 -11.86 20.86
#